data_AF-A0A954DG39-F1
#
_entry.id   AF-A0A954DG39-F1
#
_cell.length_a   1.000
_cell.length_b   1.000
_cell.length_c   1.000
_cell.angle_alpha   90.00
_cell.angle_beta   90.00
_cell.angle_gamma   90.00
#
_symmetry.space_group_name_H-M   'P 1'
#
loop_
_entity.id
_entity.type
_entity.pdbx_description
1 polymer ?
#
loop_
_entity_poly.entity_id
_entity_poly.type
_entity_poly.pdbx_seq_one_letter_code
_entity_poly.pdbx_strand_id
1 'polypeptide(L)'
;MNRRALFHRSTIACLFALLVACFTVRSLEAQVLRLKTGKFLIGSIEDASEDGLRVRRLDTGGILNLVWDDVARGDVSKIRKQFNLLDEKELQDVLLPATKITHMLPTGKAELIGELVARQGNDFVIRKKGQTFKISVERMRGTPESIDVPIQDVLLPDEIYERKLAEIDPQEDADKHLLLAVYLIRVGDYPRAKQHLASAKEFGGGSQPREIDAQLERVASLEANKAEADLIREINVQRNRKAFAKAVALCSDYEAKYGQAGKLKNEFEQRKAQLEKD
;
A
#
# COMPACT_ATOMS: atom_id res chain seq x y z
N MET A 1 -16.94 9.53 77.22
CA MET A 1 -18.17 8.72 77.38
C MET A 1 -19.20 9.18 76.34
N ASN A 2 -20.01 8.25 75.80
CA ASN A 2 -20.95 8.31 74.65
C ASN A 2 -20.24 8.19 73.29
N ARG A 3 -20.14 7.04 72.58
CA ARG A 3 -21.01 5.89 72.22
C ARG A 3 -22.18 6.19 71.27
N ARG A 4 -22.05 5.59 70.06
CA ARG A 4 -23.08 5.15 69.06
C ARG A 4 -23.76 6.27 68.27
N ALA A 5 -24.24 6.14 67.04
CA ALA A 5 -24.20 5.21 65.89
C ALA A 5 -25.07 5.94 64.81
N LEU A 6 -24.91 5.85 63.50
CA LEU A 6 -25.26 4.72 62.64
C LEU A 6 -24.90 5.06 61.17
N PHE A 7 -24.54 4.00 60.45
CA PHE A 7 -24.43 3.83 59.02
C PHE A 7 -25.74 4.08 58.26
N HIS A 8 -25.66 4.73 57.07
CA HIS A 8 -26.43 4.52 55.83
C HIS A 8 -26.18 5.78 54.96
N ARG A 9 -25.63 5.74 53.75
CA ARG A 9 -26.07 5.00 52.57
C ARG A 9 -24.90 4.91 51.56
N SER A 10 -24.45 3.70 51.28
CA SER A 10 -23.82 3.33 50.02
C SER A 10 -24.92 3.12 48.96
N THR A 11 -24.48 3.07 47.69
CA THR A 11 -25.20 2.58 46.50
C THR A 11 -26.33 3.46 45.97
N ILE A 12 -26.04 4.23 44.92
CA ILE A 12 -26.83 4.71 43.76
C ILE A 12 -25.92 5.82 43.18
N ALA A 13 -25.07 5.60 42.18
CA ALA A 13 -25.46 5.44 40.78
C ALA A 13 -24.22 5.01 39.96
N CYS A 14 -24.03 3.69 39.79
CA CYS A 14 -23.06 3.09 38.86
C CYS A 14 -23.71 2.83 37.48
N LEU A 15 -24.46 3.80 36.93
CA LEU A 15 -25.26 3.55 35.73
C LEU A 15 -25.35 4.76 34.79
N PHE A 16 -24.26 5.48 34.55
CA PHE A 16 -24.27 6.58 33.57
C PHE A 16 -22.87 6.89 33.00
N ALA A 17 -22.23 5.90 32.39
CA ALA A 17 -21.05 6.14 31.54
C ALA A 17 -20.81 5.00 30.53
N LEU A 18 -21.88 4.40 30.00
CA LEU A 18 -21.81 3.64 28.74
C LEU A 18 -22.14 4.63 27.61
N LEU A 19 -21.26 5.63 27.45
CA LEU A 19 -21.37 6.62 26.40
C LEU A 19 -20.91 5.96 25.10
N VAL A 20 -21.87 5.25 24.49
CA VAL A 20 -22.12 5.21 23.05
C VAL A 20 -20.86 5.44 22.22
N ALA A 21 -20.09 4.38 22.00
CA ALA A 21 -19.29 4.26 20.79
C ALA A 21 -20.27 4.14 19.61
N CYS A 22 -20.88 5.26 19.23
CA CYS A 22 -21.49 5.43 17.93
C CYS A 22 -20.35 5.31 16.92
N PHE A 23 -20.09 4.10 16.47
CA PHE A 23 -19.52 3.90 15.15
C PHE A 23 -20.47 4.60 14.18
N THR A 24 -20.15 5.84 13.84
CA THR A 24 -20.78 6.52 12.72
C THR A 24 -20.35 5.75 11.48
N VAL A 25 -21.11 4.72 11.13
CA VAL A 25 -21.15 4.22 9.77
C VAL A 25 -21.65 5.40 8.94
N ARG A 26 -20.71 6.16 8.36
CA ARG A 26 -21.03 7.19 7.38
C ARG A 26 -21.60 6.45 6.16
N SER A 27 -22.90 6.17 6.17
CA SER A 27 -23.56 5.80 4.92
C SER A 27 -23.56 7.06 4.06
N LEU A 28 -22.71 7.08 3.04
CA LEU A 28 -22.70 8.18 2.09
C LEU A 28 -24.02 8.25 1.34
N GLU A 29 -24.33 9.46 0.87
CA GLU A 29 -25.54 9.75 0.12
C GLU A 29 -25.74 8.78 -1.06
N ALA A 30 -26.99 8.54 -1.39
CA ALA A 30 -27.38 7.77 -2.56
C ALA A 30 -26.68 8.30 -3.82
N GLN A 31 -25.87 7.47 -4.46
CA GLN A 31 -25.15 7.84 -5.69
C GLN A 31 -25.41 6.83 -6.81
N VAL A 32 -25.29 7.33 -8.04
CA VAL A 32 -25.39 6.53 -9.25
C VAL A 32 -23.97 6.10 -9.64
N LEU A 33 -23.73 4.80 -9.62
CA LEU A 33 -22.48 4.17 -10.04
C LEU A 33 -22.66 3.58 -11.44
N ARG A 34 -21.78 3.94 -12.38
CA ARG A 34 -21.74 3.29 -13.68
C ARG A 34 -20.84 2.07 -13.62
N LEU A 35 -21.38 0.91 -13.98
CA LEU A 35 -20.60 -0.33 -14.12
C LEU A 35 -19.87 -0.35 -15.47
N LYS A 36 -18.78 -1.10 -15.57
CA LYS A 36 -18.02 -1.33 -16.82
C LYS A 36 -18.90 -1.90 -17.94
N THR A 37 -19.93 -2.66 -17.58
CA THR A 37 -20.93 -3.19 -18.52
C THR A 37 -21.85 -2.12 -19.12
N GLY A 38 -21.75 -0.85 -18.70
CA GLY A 38 -22.63 0.25 -19.09
C GLY A 38 -23.95 0.33 -18.31
N LYS A 39 -24.19 -0.58 -17.35
CA LYS A 39 -25.36 -0.54 -16.47
C LYS A 39 -25.15 0.50 -15.36
N PHE A 40 -26.25 1.03 -14.84
CA PHE A 40 -26.24 1.93 -13.69
C PHE A 40 -26.70 1.18 -12.44
N LEU A 41 -25.96 1.38 -11.35
CA LEU A 41 -26.28 0.88 -10.02
C LEU A 41 -26.58 2.08 -9.13
N ILE A 42 -27.77 2.09 -8.52
CA ILE A 42 -28.17 3.15 -7.60
C ILE A 42 -28.02 2.60 -6.18
N GLY A 43 -27.11 3.19 -5.40
CA GLY A 43 -26.72 2.65 -4.11
C GLY A 43 -26.01 3.66 -3.22
N SER A 44 -25.80 3.27 -1.97
CA SER A 44 -24.88 3.96 -1.04
C SER A 44 -23.59 3.16 -0.96
N ILE A 45 -22.44 3.84 -1.04
CA ILE A 45 -21.16 3.20 -0.78
C ILE A 45 -20.98 3.14 0.74
N GLU A 46 -20.92 1.94 1.28
CA GLU A 46 -20.70 1.70 2.71
C GLU A 46 -19.21 1.78 3.06
N ASP A 47 -18.37 1.26 2.16
CA ASP A 47 -16.93 1.14 2.36
C ASP A 47 -16.20 1.10 1.00
N ALA A 48 -14.96 1.58 0.98
CA ALA A 48 -14.09 1.53 -0.17
C ALA A 48 -12.65 1.22 0.28
N SER A 49 -12.02 0.28 -0.39
CA SER A 49 -10.62 -0.12 -0.14
C SER A 49 -9.81 -0.12 -1.43
N GLU A 50 -8.51 -0.38 -1.37
CA GLU A 50 -7.66 -0.41 -2.57
C GLU A 50 -8.08 -1.45 -3.62
N ASP A 51 -8.87 -2.47 -3.26
CA ASP A 51 -9.34 -3.54 -4.15
C ASP A 51 -10.76 -3.36 -4.69
N GLY A 52 -11.61 -2.62 -3.97
CA GLY A 52 -12.97 -2.42 -4.43
C GLY A 52 -13.87 -1.60 -3.54
N LEU A 53 -15.17 -1.79 -3.76
CA LEU A 53 -16.26 -1.06 -3.15
C LEU A 53 -17.27 -2.01 -2.55
N ARG A 54 -17.76 -1.67 -1.37
CA ARG A 54 -18.95 -2.29 -0.79
C ARG A 54 -20.13 -1.33 -0.97
N VAL A 55 -21.07 -1.73 -1.81
CA VAL A 55 -22.22 -0.92 -2.20
C VAL A 55 -23.51 -1.56 -1.71
N ARG A 56 -24.30 -0.82 -0.93
CA ARG A 56 -25.67 -1.20 -0.61
C ARG A 56 -26.61 -0.64 -1.66
N ARG A 57 -27.26 -1.52 -2.42
CA ARG A 57 -28.27 -1.15 -3.41
C ARG A 57 -29.47 -0.51 -2.75
N LEU A 58 -30.02 0.53 -3.37
CA LEU A 58 -31.22 1.20 -2.86
C LEU A 58 -32.52 0.52 -3.27
N ASP A 59 -32.52 -0.20 -4.39
CA ASP A 59 -33.71 -0.88 -4.91
C ASP A 59 -34.10 -2.11 -4.08
N THR A 60 -33.09 -2.85 -3.61
CA THR A 60 -33.26 -4.17 -2.99
C THR A 60 -32.72 -4.21 -1.55
N GLY A 61 -31.94 -3.21 -1.13
CA GLY A 61 -31.20 -3.23 0.13
C GLY A 61 -30.03 -4.23 0.14
N GLY A 62 -29.80 -4.95 -0.96
CA GLY A 62 -28.73 -5.94 -1.08
C GLY A 62 -27.34 -5.30 -1.09
N ILE A 63 -26.36 -5.99 -0.51
CA ILE A 63 -24.96 -5.55 -0.47
C ILE A 63 -24.20 -6.23 -1.61
N LEU A 64 -23.49 -5.43 -2.40
CA LEU A 64 -22.61 -5.87 -3.47
C LEU A 64 -21.17 -5.51 -3.14
N ASN A 65 -20.27 -6.48 -3.27
CA ASN A 65 -18.84 -6.22 -3.26
C ASN A 65 -18.39 -6.15 -4.73
N LEU A 66 -18.03 -4.95 -5.18
CA LEU A 66 -17.56 -4.68 -6.52
C LEU A 66 -16.04 -4.56 -6.51
N VAL A 67 -15.37 -5.17 -7.47
CA VAL A 67 -13.95 -4.90 -7.73
C VAL A 67 -13.84 -3.61 -8.55
N TRP A 68 -12.73 -2.89 -8.48
CA TRP A 68 -12.56 -1.67 -9.27
C TRP A 68 -12.74 -1.86 -10.78
N ASP A 69 -12.41 -3.05 -11.31
CA ASP A 69 -12.61 -3.37 -12.73
C ASP A 69 -14.10 -3.54 -13.10
N ASP A 70 -15.00 -3.72 -12.13
CA ASP A 70 -16.45 -3.76 -12.38
C ASP A 70 -17.05 -2.36 -12.55
N VAL A 71 -16.32 -1.31 -12.15
CA VAL A 71 -16.76 0.09 -12.13
C VAL A 71 -16.18 0.84 -13.33
N ALA A 72 -16.94 1.77 -13.89
CA ALA A 72 -16.46 2.61 -14.98
C ALA A 72 -15.29 3.51 -14.52
N ARG A 73 -14.22 3.56 -15.32
CA ARG A 73 -12.97 4.29 -14.98
C ARG A 73 -13.19 5.74 -14.51
N GLY A 74 -14.14 6.46 -15.11
CA GLY A 74 -14.46 7.84 -14.72
C GLY A 74 -15.02 7.98 -13.30
N ASP A 75 -15.71 6.95 -12.80
CA ASP A 75 -16.24 6.92 -11.43
C ASP A 75 -15.20 6.39 -10.45
N VAL A 76 -14.35 5.44 -10.87
CA VAL A 76 -13.25 4.89 -10.06
C VAL A 76 -12.36 6.00 -9.49
N SER A 77 -11.82 6.88 -10.33
CA SER A 77 -10.95 7.97 -9.85
C SER A 77 -11.67 8.96 -8.94
N LYS A 78 -12.97 9.21 -9.14
CA LYS A 78 -13.75 10.09 -8.27
C LYS A 78 -13.95 9.47 -6.89
N ILE A 79 -14.34 8.20 -6.85
CA ILE A 79 -14.60 7.48 -5.61
C ILE A 79 -13.30 7.26 -4.84
N ARG A 80 -12.22 6.85 -5.50
CA ARG A 80 -10.89 6.73 -4.86
C ARG A 80 -10.47 8.03 -4.20
N LYS A 81 -10.63 9.17 -4.88
CA LYS A 81 -10.39 10.50 -4.28
C LYS A 81 -11.30 10.80 -3.08
N GLN A 82 -12.59 10.47 -3.17
CA GLN A 82 -13.55 10.69 -2.08
C GLN A 82 -13.21 9.88 -0.81
N PHE A 83 -12.60 8.71 -0.98
CA PHE A 83 -12.19 7.81 0.12
C PHE A 83 -10.69 7.88 0.44
N ASN A 84 -9.96 8.87 -0.10
CA ASN A 84 -8.51 9.03 0.08
C ASN A 84 -7.67 7.78 -0.27
N LEU A 85 -8.11 7.02 -1.28
CA LEU A 85 -7.43 5.83 -1.82
C LEU A 85 -6.40 6.21 -2.91
N LEU A 86 -5.47 5.30 -3.21
CA LEU A 86 -4.51 5.43 -4.33
C LEU A 86 -5.22 5.57 -5.65
N ASP A 87 -4.85 6.54 -6.48
CA ASP A 87 -5.35 6.57 -7.85
C ASP A 87 -4.71 5.43 -8.66
N GLU A 88 -5.29 5.05 -9.79
CA GLU A 88 -4.81 3.93 -10.61
C GLU A 88 -3.36 4.12 -11.06
N LYS A 89 -2.93 5.38 -11.25
CA LYS A 89 -1.54 5.75 -11.57
C LYS A 89 -0.60 5.59 -10.37
N GLU A 90 -1.10 5.77 -9.16
CA GLU A 90 -0.33 5.65 -7.93
C GLU A 90 -0.18 4.18 -7.50
N LEU A 91 -1.16 3.33 -7.86
CA LEU A 91 -1.09 1.88 -7.71
C LEU A 91 -0.09 1.21 -8.66
N GLN A 92 0.31 1.89 -9.73
CA GLN A 92 1.33 1.36 -10.63
C GLN A 92 2.71 1.48 -9.97
N ASP A 93 3.36 0.33 -9.83
CA ASP A 93 4.74 0.23 -9.40
C ASP A 93 5.61 1.20 -10.18
N VAL A 94 6.49 1.90 -9.45
CA VAL A 94 7.53 2.71 -10.08
C VAL A 94 8.55 1.72 -10.65
N LEU A 95 8.58 1.60 -11.98
CA LEU A 95 9.47 0.67 -12.67
C LEU A 95 10.86 1.28 -12.86
N LEU A 96 11.88 0.43 -12.75
CA LEU A 96 13.27 0.73 -13.04
C LEU A 96 13.78 -0.24 -14.12
N PRO A 97 14.41 0.26 -15.20
CA PRO A 97 15.12 -0.60 -16.13
C PRO A 97 16.23 -1.36 -15.40
N ALA A 98 16.16 -2.68 -15.44
CA ALA A 98 17.11 -3.58 -14.82
C ALA A 98 17.66 -4.57 -15.84
N THR A 99 18.82 -5.15 -15.50
CA THR A 99 19.43 -6.24 -16.26
C THR A 99 19.19 -7.56 -15.54
N LYS A 100 18.58 -8.50 -16.27
CA LYS A 100 18.45 -9.90 -15.86
C LYS A 100 19.60 -10.71 -16.43
N ILE A 101 20.37 -11.34 -15.55
CA ILE A 101 21.43 -12.28 -15.89
C ILE A 101 21.06 -13.66 -15.36
N THR A 102 20.98 -14.62 -16.26
CA THR A 102 20.96 -16.03 -15.88
C THR A 102 22.39 -16.54 -15.76
N HIS A 103 22.76 -17.17 -14.65
CA HIS A 103 24.05 -17.84 -14.49
C HIS A 103 23.88 -19.26 -13.93
N MET A 104 24.89 -20.10 -14.17
CA MET A 104 24.92 -21.48 -13.68
C MET A 104 25.64 -21.53 -12.34
N LEU A 105 24.95 -22.05 -11.32
CA LEU A 105 25.53 -22.48 -10.05
C LEU A 105 25.71 -24.00 -10.07
N PRO A 106 26.60 -24.57 -9.22
CA PRO A 106 26.70 -26.02 -9.05
C PRO A 106 25.35 -26.67 -8.66
N THR A 107 24.48 -25.91 -7.99
CA THR A 107 23.16 -26.34 -7.53
C THR A 107 22.03 -26.11 -8.54
N GLY A 108 22.32 -25.55 -9.71
CA GLY A 108 21.33 -25.31 -10.77
C GLY A 108 21.38 -23.91 -11.39
N LYS A 109 20.30 -23.53 -12.08
CA LYS A 109 20.14 -22.21 -12.70
C LYS A 109 19.83 -21.17 -11.62
N ALA A 110 20.53 -20.04 -11.63
CA ALA A 110 20.18 -18.87 -10.82
C ALA A 110 19.95 -17.64 -11.69
N GLU A 111 19.02 -16.79 -11.27
CA GLU A 111 18.70 -15.53 -11.92
C GLU A 111 19.08 -14.37 -11.01
N LEU A 112 19.85 -13.43 -11.56
CA LEU A 112 20.22 -12.18 -10.90
C LEU A 112 19.56 -11.03 -11.66
N ILE A 113 18.75 -10.25 -10.96
CA ILE A 113 18.09 -9.05 -11.49
C ILE A 113 18.60 -7.86 -10.69
N GLY A 114 19.17 -6.87 -11.36
CA GLY A 114 19.65 -5.64 -10.73
C GLY A 114 20.04 -4.57 -11.76
N GLU A 115 20.54 -3.44 -11.28
CA GLU A 115 20.99 -2.34 -12.13
C GLU A 115 22.40 -2.64 -12.68
N LEU A 116 22.58 -2.52 -13.99
CA LEU A 116 23.90 -2.64 -14.60
C LEU A 116 24.72 -1.37 -14.31
N VAL A 117 25.73 -1.50 -13.45
CA VAL A 117 26.61 -0.39 -13.08
C VAL A 117 27.69 -0.18 -14.14
N ALA A 118 28.30 -1.27 -14.59
CA ALA A 118 29.39 -1.24 -15.56
C ALA A 118 29.58 -2.59 -16.24
N ARG A 119 30.21 -2.55 -17.42
CA ARG A 119 30.82 -3.71 -18.06
C ARG A 119 32.34 -3.53 -18.02
N GLN A 120 33.03 -4.41 -17.32
CA GLN A 120 34.48 -4.35 -17.13
C GLN A 120 35.12 -5.56 -17.80
N GLY A 121 35.62 -5.38 -19.03
CA GLY A 121 36.16 -6.47 -19.83
C GLY A 121 35.11 -7.56 -20.07
N ASN A 122 35.35 -8.75 -19.54
CA ASN A 122 34.46 -9.92 -19.67
C ASN A 122 33.48 -10.08 -18.50
N ASP A 123 33.38 -9.08 -17.61
CA ASP A 123 32.53 -9.13 -16.43
C ASP A 123 31.43 -8.06 -16.49
N PHE A 124 30.23 -8.45 -16.07
CA PHE A 124 29.10 -7.56 -15.78
C PHE A 124 29.09 -7.23 -14.29
N VAL A 125 28.99 -5.94 -13.96
CA VAL A 125 28.88 -5.45 -12.59
C VAL A 125 27.43 -5.03 -12.36
N ILE A 126 26.68 -5.86 -11.64
CA ILE A 126 25.26 -5.64 -11.33
C ILE A 126 25.12 -5.20 -9.87
N ARG A 127 24.41 -4.10 -9.63
CA ARG A 127 24.02 -3.67 -8.28
C ARG A 127 22.60 -4.12 -7.97
N LYS A 128 22.41 -4.73 -6.81
CA LYS A 128 21.09 -5.08 -6.27
C LYS A 128 21.10 -4.85 -4.76
N LYS A 129 20.20 -4.01 -4.28
CA LYS A 129 19.97 -3.73 -2.84
C LYS A 129 21.26 -3.33 -2.11
N GLY A 130 21.99 -2.36 -2.66
CA GLY A 130 23.30 -1.93 -2.15
C GLY A 130 24.46 -2.92 -2.32
N GLN A 131 24.20 -4.15 -2.78
CA GLN A 131 25.23 -5.15 -3.03
C GLN A 131 25.66 -5.15 -4.49
N THR A 132 26.96 -5.28 -4.73
CA THR A 132 27.53 -5.36 -6.07
C THR A 132 27.95 -6.78 -6.38
N PHE A 133 27.44 -7.31 -7.49
CA PHE A 133 27.71 -8.64 -8.01
C PHE A 133 28.52 -8.53 -9.29
N LYS A 134 29.68 -9.19 -9.32
CA LYS A 134 30.49 -9.31 -10.52
C LYS A 134 30.24 -10.67 -11.17
N ILE A 135 29.67 -10.68 -12.36
CA ILE A 135 29.33 -11.90 -13.11
C ILE A 135 30.15 -11.97 -14.40
N SER A 136 30.97 -13.00 -14.51
CA SER A 136 31.74 -13.25 -15.73
C SER A 136 30.86 -13.85 -16.82
N VAL A 137 31.09 -13.43 -18.08
CA VAL A 137 30.41 -13.98 -19.28
C VAL A 137 30.48 -15.50 -19.34
N GLU A 138 31.58 -16.10 -18.90
CA GLU A 138 31.77 -17.57 -18.90
C GLU A 138 30.80 -18.30 -17.98
N ARG A 139 30.30 -17.64 -16.93
CA ARG A 139 29.33 -18.21 -15.99
C ARG A 139 27.89 -17.94 -16.40
N MET A 140 27.68 -17.10 -17.40
CA MET A 140 26.36 -16.72 -17.87
C MET A 140 25.77 -17.77 -18.79
N ARG A 141 24.44 -17.86 -18.78
CA ARG A 141 23.69 -18.64 -19.75
C ARG A 141 22.82 -17.69 -20.56
N GLY A 142 23.12 -17.58 -21.84
CA GLY A 142 22.46 -16.64 -22.74
C GLY A 142 22.97 -15.20 -22.58
N THR A 143 22.33 -14.28 -23.29
CA THR A 143 22.62 -12.85 -23.24
C THR A 143 21.89 -12.19 -22.07
N PRO A 144 22.46 -11.13 -21.45
CA PRO A 144 21.70 -10.31 -20.51
C PRO A 144 20.43 -9.76 -21.16
N GLU A 145 19.33 -9.77 -20.41
CA GLU A 145 18.05 -9.22 -20.85
C GLU A 145 17.78 -7.90 -20.13
N SER A 146 17.30 -6.89 -20.85
CA SER A 146 16.77 -5.68 -20.25
C SER A 146 15.30 -5.90 -19.91
N ILE A 147 14.93 -5.70 -18.65
CA ILE A 147 13.56 -5.86 -18.16
C ILE A 147 13.17 -4.69 -17.26
N ASP A 148 11.90 -4.34 -17.24
CA ASP A 148 11.37 -3.38 -16.28
C ASP A 148 10.87 -4.11 -15.03
N VAL A 149 11.33 -3.68 -13.87
CA VAL A 149 10.96 -4.28 -12.58
C VAL A 149 10.63 -3.18 -11.57
N PRO A 150 9.83 -3.47 -10.53
CA PRO A 150 9.61 -2.53 -9.45
C PRO A 150 10.94 -2.02 -8.89
N ILE A 151 11.08 -0.71 -8.72
CA ILE A 151 12.31 -0.07 -8.24
C ILE A 151 12.72 -0.60 -6.87
N GLN A 152 11.72 -0.97 -6.05
CA GLN A 152 11.88 -1.60 -4.75
C GLN A 152 12.47 -3.02 -4.82
N ASP A 153 12.55 -3.68 -5.97
CA ASP A 153 13.23 -4.99 -6.08
C ASP A 153 14.75 -4.82 -6.29
N VAL A 154 15.17 -3.65 -6.75
CA VAL A 154 16.55 -3.37 -7.17
C VAL A 154 17.27 -2.43 -6.22
N LEU A 155 16.62 -1.37 -5.73
CA LEU A 155 17.24 -0.33 -4.91
C LEU A 155 16.77 -0.39 -3.46
N LEU A 156 17.63 0.06 -2.54
CA LEU A 156 17.26 0.31 -1.14
C LEU A 156 16.39 1.59 -1.04
N PRO A 157 15.54 1.71 0.00
CA PRO A 157 14.73 2.91 0.20
C PRO A 157 15.55 4.21 0.18
N ASP A 158 16.71 4.20 0.82
CA ASP A 158 17.60 5.36 0.86
C ASP A 158 18.17 5.69 -0.53
N GLU A 159 18.56 4.69 -1.32
CA GLU A 159 19.02 4.91 -2.69
C GLU A 159 17.93 5.48 -3.60
N ILE A 160 16.68 5.03 -3.41
CA ILE A 160 15.51 5.57 -4.13
C ILE A 160 15.28 7.03 -3.76
N TYR A 161 15.32 7.33 -2.46
CA TYR A 161 15.15 8.68 -1.94
C TYR A 161 16.22 9.62 -2.46
N GLU A 162 17.51 9.30 -2.27
CA GLU A 162 18.63 10.15 -2.70
C GLU A 162 18.61 10.41 -4.21
N ARG A 163 18.29 9.39 -5.01
CA ARG A 163 18.16 9.54 -6.46
C ARG A 163 17.05 10.51 -6.83
N LYS A 164 15.89 10.43 -6.17
CA LYS A 164 14.77 11.33 -6.44
C LYS A 164 15.01 12.73 -5.88
N LEU A 165 15.65 12.84 -4.73
CA LEU A 165 16.04 14.11 -4.12
C LEU A 165 16.98 14.88 -5.05
N ALA A 166 17.96 14.22 -5.66
CA ALA A 166 18.87 14.81 -6.63
C ALA A 166 18.17 15.27 -7.93
N GLU A 167 17.01 14.68 -8.28
CA GLU A 167 16.24 15.06 -9.47
C GLU A 167 15.37 16.30 -9.24
N ILE A 168 14.72 16.39 -8.08
CA ILE A 168 13.73 17.45 -7.79
C ILE A 168 14.36 18.64 -7.06
N ASP A 169 15.31 18.39 -6.14
CA ASP A 169 15.88 19.34 -5.17
C ASP A 169 14.85 20.38 -4.66
N PRO A 170 14.10 20.04 -3.59
CA PRO A 170 12.94 20.83 -3.21
C PRO A 170 13.27 22.17 -2.52
N GLN A 171 14.44 22.32 -1.90
CA GLN A 171 14.83 23.54 -1.16
C GLN A 171 13.67 24.11 -0.31
N GLU A 172 13.31 25.39 -0.45
CA GLU A 172 12.16 26.01 0.22
C GLU A 172 10.90 26.06 -0.66
N ASP A 173 10.83 25.23 -1.71
CA ASP A 173 9.72 25.18 -2.65
C ASP A 173 8.68 24.12 -2.25
N ALA A 174 7.52 24.60 -1.78
CA ALA A 174 6.41 23.77 -1.33
C ALA A 174 5.88 22.80 -2.41
N ASP A 175 5.83 23.22 -3.68
CA ASP A 175 5.31 22.38 -4.77
C ASP A 175 6.27 21.23 -5.08
N LYS A 176 7.58 21.49 -5.01
CA LYS A 176 8.60 20.43 -5.14
C LYS A 176 8.60 19.47 -3.97
N HIS A 177 8.39 19.96 -2.75
CA HIS A 177 8.19 19.11 -1.58
C HIS A 177 6.97 18.18 -1.76
N LEU A 178 5.85 18.72 -2.24
CA LEU A 178 4.65 17.92 -2.55
C LEU A 178 4.94 16.87 -3.64
N LEU A 179 5.64 17.25 -4.72
CA LEU A 179 6.00 16.33 -5.80
C LEU A 179 6.87 15.16 -5.30
N LEU A 180 7.86 15.46 -4.47
CA LEU A 180 8.72 14.44 -3.87
C LEU A 180 7.94 13.55 -2.90
N ALA A 181 7.04 14.12 -2.10
CA ALA A 181 6.17 13.34 -1.22
C ALA A 181 5.27 12.36 -1.98
N VAL A 182 4.60 12.81 -3.05
CA VAL A 182 3.76 11.95 -3.90
C VAL A 182 4.57 10.79 -4.48
N TYR A 183 5.80 11.04 -4.92
CA TYR A 183 6.70 9.97 -5.36
C TYR A 183 7.01 8.98 -4.22
N LEU A 184 7.32 9.48 -3.03
CA LEU A 184 7.64 8.65 -1.86
C LEU A 184 6.47 7.79 -1.38
N ILE A 185 5.23 8.30 -1.48
CA ILE A 185 4.01 7.52 -1.25
C ILE A 185 3.95 6.32 -2.20
N ARG A 186 4.22 6.55 -3.50
CA ARG A 186 4.18 5.48 -4.51
C ARG A 186 5.24 4.40 -4.28
N VAL A 187 6.44 4.78 -3.81
CA VAL A 187 7.49 3.83 -3.44
C VAL A 187 7.39 3.38 -1.97
N GLY A 188 6.29 3.66 -1.28
CA GLY A 188 6.01 3.15 0.06
C GLY A 188 6.93 3.65 1.18
N ASP A 189 7.63 4.77 0.98
CA ASP A 189 8.44 5.47 1.99
C ASP A 189 7.61 6.57 2.67
N TYR A 190 6.61 6.11 3.42
CA TYR A 190 5.66 6.99 4.12
C TYR A 190 6.31 7.92 5.16
N PRO A 191 7.32 7.49 5.94
CA PRO A 191 7.98 8.38 6.90
C PRO A 191 8.60 9.61 6.22
N ARG A 192 9.33 9.44 5.12
CA ARG A 192 9.90 10.57 4.38
C ARG A 192 8.83 11.37 3.63
N ALA A 193 7.82 10.71 3.07
CA ALA A 193 6.70 11.40 2.44
C ALA A 193 6.03 12.39 3.41
N LYS A 194 5.79 11.95 4.66
CA LYS A 194 5.22 12.79 5.72
C LYS A 194 6.09 13.99 6.05
N GLN A 195 7.41 13.81 6.11
CA GLN A 195 8.36 14.91 6.34
C GLN A 195 8.27 15.95 5.22
N HIS A 196 8.27 15.53 3.95
CA HIS A 196 8.16 16.48 2.84
C HIS A 196 6.80 17.18 2.78
N LEU A 197 5.69 16.50 3.11
CA LEU A 197 4.38 17.15 3.21
C LEU A 197 4.33 18.18 4.35
N ALA A 198 4.97 17.89 5.48
CA ALA A 198 5.09 18.84 6.58
C ALA A 198 5.90 20.08 6.15
N SER A 199 7.04 19.90 5.49
CA SER A 199 7.83 21.01 4.93
C SER A 199 7.06 21.79 3.87
N ALA A 200 6.31 21.13 2.98
CA ALA A 200 5.45 21.81 2.00
C ALA A 200 4.43 22.72 2.69
N LYS A 201 3.84 22.25 3.80
CA LYS A 201 2.91 23.03 4.61
C LYS A 201 3.59 24.22 5.29
N GLU A 202 4.79 24.03 5.82
CA GLU A 202 5.60 25.10 6.44
C GLU A 202 5.99 26.18 5.43
N PHE A 203 6.32 25.80 4.20
CA PHE A 203 6.66 26.72 3.10
C PHE A 203 5.42 27.33 2.39
N GLY A 204 4.27 27.38 3.06
CA GLY A 204 3.08 28.09 2.59
C GLY A 204 2.12 27.28 1.71
N GLY A 205 2.35 25.97 1.58
CA GLY A 205 1.45 25.03 0.91
C GLY A 205 1.43 25.09 -0.62
N GLY A 206 2.26 25.96 -1.21
CA GLY A 206 2.44 26.06 -2.66
C GLY A 206 1.14 26.36 -3.41
N SER A 207 1.05 25.78 -4.61
CA SER A 207 -0.13 25.89 -5.49
C SER A 207 -1.34 25.09 -4.99
N GLN A 208 -1.15 24.12 -4.09
CA GLN A 208 -2.15 23.12 -3.71
C GLN A 208 -2.24 22.90 -2.18
N PRO A 209 -2.53 23.95 -1.38
CA PRO A 209 -2.48 23.84 0.09
C PRO A 209 -3.50 22.87 0.68
N ARG A 210 -4.69 22.74 0.07
CA ARG A 210 -5.72 21.78 0.51
C ARG A 210 -5.32 20.33 0.23
N GLU A 211 -4.50 20.10 -0.79
CA GLU A 211 -4.04 18.76 -1.14
C GLU A 211 -3.04 18.25 -0.09
N ILE A 212 -2.19 19.12 0.46
CA ILE A 212 -1.20 18.73 1.46
C ILE A 212 -1.85 18.16 2.72
N ASP A 213 -2.91 18.81 3.23
CA ASP A 213 -3.63 18.30 4.42
C ASP A 213 -4.27 16.93 4.15
N ALA A 214 -4.92 16.76 3.00
CA ALA A 214 -5.49 15.48 2.60
C ALA A 214 -4.41 14.39 2.45
N GLN A 215 -3.26 14.73 1.86
CA GLN A 215 -2.13 13.80 1.72
C GLN A 215 -1.51 13.45 3.07
N LEU A 216 -1.45 14.36 4.04
CA LEU A 216 -0.95 14.08 5.39
C LEU A 216 -1.82 13.05 6.13
N GLU A 217 -3.14 13.23 6.09
CA GLU A 217 -4.09 12.26 6.67
C GLU A 217 -3.96 10.89 6.00
N ARG A 218 -3.83 10.90 4.68
CA ARG A 218 -3.68 9.70 3.87
C ARG A 218 -2.39 8.95 4.18
N VAL A 219 -1.25 9.64 4.22
CA VAL A 219 0.05 9.06 4.57
C VAL A 219 0.01 8.45 5.97
N ALA A 220 -0.64 9.09 6.94
CA ALA A 220 -0.80 8.53 8.28
C ALA A 220 -1.60 7.21 8.27
N SER A 221 -2.65 7.12 7.45
CA SER A 221 -3.41 5.87 7.27
C SER A 221 -2.56 4.77 6.62
N LEU A 222 -1.82 5.10 5.56
CA LEU A 222 -0.93 4.16 4.85
C LEU A 222 0.21 3.68 5.76
N GLU A 223 0.82 4.57 6.52
CA GLU A 223 1.86 4.26 7.50
C GLU A 223 1.34 3.30 8.57
N ALA A 224 0.14 3.56 9.12
CA ALA A 224 -0.48 2.70 10.13
C ALA A 224 -0.77 1.28 9.61
N ASN A 225 -0.99 1.13 8.31
CA ASN A 225 -1.35 -0.16 7.69
C ASN A 225 -0.17 -0.81 6.94
N LYS A 226 1.02 -0.18 6.95
CA LYS A 226 2.17 -0.62 6.15
C LYS A 226 2.60 -2.06 6.47
N ALA A 227 2.69 -2.40 7.75
CA ALA A 227 3.11 -3.74 8.17
C ALA A 227 2.13 -4.83 7.73
N GLU A 228 0.85 -4.48 7.61
CA GLU A 228 -0.20 -5.36 7.12
C GLU A 228 -0.06 -5.54 5.58
N ALA A 229 0.08 -4.43 4.86
CA ALA A 229 0.28 -4.43 3.41
C ALA A 229 1.56 -5.16 2.96
N ASP A 230 2.67 -4.95 3.69
CA ASP A 230 3.96 -5.59 3.39
C ASP A 230 3.86 -7.11 3.56
N LEU A 231 3.09 -7.61 4.55
CA LEU A 231 2.87 -9.03 4.74
C LEU A 231 2.03 -9.64 3.60
N ILE A 232 0.98 -8.96 3.16
CA ILE A 232 0.16 -9.37 2.01
C ILE A 232 0.98 -9.40 0.72
N ARG A 233 1.86 -8.41 0.52
CA ARG A 233 2.78 -8.39 -0.63
C ARG A 233 3.71 -9.59 -0.60
N GLU A 234 4.29 -9.91 0.55
CA GLU A 234 5.22 -11.04 0.69
C GLU A 234 4.54 -12.39 0.41
N ILE A 235 3.28 -12.57 0.82
CA ILE A 235 2.48 -13.77 0.45
C ILE A 235 2.45 -13.95 -1.08
N ASN A 236 2.14 -12.88 -1.82
CA ASN A 236 2.11 -12.92 -3.28
C ASN A 236 3.49 -13.21 -3.89
N VAL A 237 4.55 -12.60 -3.35
CA VAL A 237 5.92 -12.84 -3.81
C VAL A 237 6.29 -14.32 -3.66
N GLN A 238 6.01 -14.92 -2.50
CA GLN A 238 6.31 -16.34 -2.27
C GLN A 238 5.46 -17.27 -3.14
N ARG A 239 4.17 -16.94 -3.34
CA ARG A 239 3.31 -17.67 -4.28
C ARG A 239 3.85 -17.62 -5.71
N ASN A 240 4.19 -16.43 -6.22
CA ASN A 240 4.70 -16.25 -7.58
C ASN A 240 6.04 -16.99 -7.78
N ARG A 241 6.81 -17.19 -6.70
CA ARG A 241 8.04 -18.01 -6.68
C ARG A 241 7.77 -19.52 -6.53
N LYS A 242 6.51 -19.95 -6.52
CA LYS A 242 6.05 -21.33 -6.26
C LYS A 242 6.52 -21.87 -4.90
N ALA A 243 6.83 -20.98 -3.95
CA ALA A 243 7.21 -21.33 -2.59
C ALA A 243 5.95 -21.44 -1.70
N PHE A 244 5.01 -22.29 -2.10
CA PHE A 244 3.66 -22.36 -1.52
C PHE A 244 3.66 -22.61 -0.01
N ALA A 245 4.54 -23.48 0.49
CA ALA A 245 4.66 -23.72 1.94
C ALA A 245 5.00 -22.44 2.74
N LYS A 246 5.85 -21.56 2.18
CA LYS A 246 6.18 -20.28 2.81
C LYS A 246 5.01 -19.30 2.71
N ALA A 247 4.33 -19.25 1.56
CA ALA A 247 3.15 -18.42 1.39
C ALA A 247 2.04 -18.80 2.39
N VAL A 248 1.78 -20.10 2.59
CA VAL A 248 0.81 -20.60 3.57
C VAL A 248 1.22 -20.21 5.00
N ALA A 249 2.49 -20.34 5.36
CA ALA A 249 2.97 -19.91 6.68
C ALA A 249 2.75 -18.41 6.91
N LEU A 250 3.01 -17.58 5.91
CA LEU A 250 2.75 -16.13 5.97
C LEU A 250 1.25 -15.80 6.09
N CYS A 251 0.37 -16.61 5.49
CA CYS A 251 -1.08 -16.46 5.69
C CYS A 251 -1.46 -16.73 7.15
N SER A 252 -0.93 -17.79 7.76
CA SER A 252 -1.14 -18.07 9.18
C SER A 252 -0.62 -16.95 10.08
N ASP A 253 0.56 -16.38 9.75
CA ASP A 253 1.12 -15.24 10.49
C ASP A 253 0.22 -14.01 10.38
N TYR A 254 -0.38 -13.76 9.22
CA TYR A 254 -1.34 -12.67 9.02
C TYR A 254 -2.59 -12.87 9.90
N GLU A 255 -3.18 -14.07 9.87
CA GLU A 255 -4.37 -14.39 10.67
C GLU A 255 -4.11 -14.26 12.17
N ALA A 256 -2.92 -14.66 12.63
CA ALA A 256 -2.52 -14.54 14.03
C ALA A 256 -2.31 -13.08 14.45
N LYS A 257 -1.73 -12.24 13.59
CA LYS A 257 -1.41 -10.83 13.92
C LYS A 257 -2.60 -9.89 13.76
N TYR A 258 -3.37 -10.04 12.68
CA TYR A 258 -4.41 -9.08 12.30
C TYR A 258 -5.81 -9.71 12.35
N GLY A 259 -5.93 -10.98 11.95
CA GLY A 259 -7.18 -11.73 11.98
C GLY A 259 -8.37 -10.95 11.40
N GLN A 260 -9.48 -10.91 12.14
CA GLN A 260 -10.68 -10.18 11.74
C GLN A 260 -10.58 -8.65 11.89
N ALA A 261 -9.56 -8.16 12.62
CA ALA A 261 -9.36 -6.74 12.90
C ALA A 261 -8.45 -6.05 11.87
N GLY A 262 -7.85 -6.80 10.94
CA GLY A 262 -7.03 -6.27 9.86
C GLY A 262 -7.82 -5.32 8.96
N LYS A 263 -7.26 -4.14 8.67
CA LYS A 263 -7.92 -3.16 7.80
C LYS A 263 -7.84 -3.57 6.33
N LEU A 264 -6.88 -4.43 5.99
CA LEU A 264 -6.67 -4.99 4.65
C LEU A 264 -7.15 -6.44 4.56
N LYS A 265 -8.05 -6.87 5.47
CA LYS A 265 -8.56 -8.24 5.50
C LYS A 265 -9.13 -8.68 4.15
N ASN A 266 -9.91 -7.83 3.50
CA ASN A 266 -10.49 -8.18 2.20
C ASN A 266 -9.42 -8.48 1.14
N GLU A 267 -8.33 -7.72 1.15
CA GLU A 267 -7.18 -7.95 0.27
C GLU A 267 -6.53 -9.30 0.59
N PHE A 268 -6.28 -9.54 1.88
CA PHE A 268 -5.72 -10.81 2.36
C PHE A 268 -6.55 -12.01 1.93
N GLU A 269 -7.87 -12.00 2.13
CA GLU A 269 -8.77 -13.10 1.77
C GLU A 269 -8.75 -13.37 0.26
N GLN A 270 -8.67 -12.33 -0.58
CA GLN A 270 -8.51 -12.50 -2.02
C GLN A 270 -7.19 -13.18 -2.37
N ARG A 271 -6.08 -12.80 -1.73
CA ARG A 271 -4.76 -13.42 -1.98
C ARG A 271 -4.72 -14.86 -1.50
N LYS A 272 -5.30 -15.13 -0.34
CA LYS A 272 -5.45 -16.48 0.21
C LYS A 272 -6.28 -17.37 -0.72
N ALA A 273 -7.41 -16.89 -1.21
CA ALA A 273 -8.24 -17.63 -2.17
C ALA A 273 -7.54 -17.89 -3.51
N GLN A 274 -6.63 -17.01 -3.95
CA GLN A 274 -5.79 -17.28 -5.13
C GLN A 274 -4.75 -18.36 -4.84
N LEU A 275 -4.13 -18.34 -3.65
CA LEU A 275 -3.16 -19.35 -3.23
C LEU A 275 -3.77 -20.76 -3.14
N GLU A 276 -5.04 -20.88 -2.74
CA GLU A 276 -5.75 -22.17 -2.64
C GLU A 276 -6.12 -22.78 -4.01
N LYS A 277 -6.04 -22.00 -5.09
CA LYS A 277 -6.32 -22.47 -6.47
C LYS A 277 -5.08 -23.01 -7.18
N ASP A 278 -3.89 -22.66 -6.72
CA ASP A 278 -2.60 -23.01 -7.33
C ASP A 278 -1.99 -24.28 -6.69
#